data_AF-A0A2E7M998-F1
#
_entry.id   AF-A0A2E7M998-F1
#
_cell.length_a   1.000
_cell.length_b   1.000
_cell.length_c   1.000
_cell.angle_alpha   90.00
_cell.angle_beta   90.00
_cell.angle_gamma   90.00
#
_symmetry.space_group_name_H-M   'P 1'
#
loop_
_entity.id
_entity.type
_entity.pdbx_description
1 polymer ?
#
loop_
_entity_poly.entity_id
_entity_poly.type
_entity_poly.pdbx_seq_one_letter_code
_entity_poly.pdbx_strand_id
1 'polypeptide(L)'
;NDDNLTLLWEALEAAARDGTYQVSGSRGGVSIVGLRDLHGADVPWLWLGGCVDGEFPRAHRPSFLLPPEAASHISRLDTGDEDRTIFLSLLRNIGHGDQRAEASLFISRPGTVGGKDVSASPLLQDLRALRVEADKPTGTKPPTTAGEVWDLLQAKEEARLPPVLAVPELLVHPEFHADKPELAQFLSPTLRERTTAHNQWCLDLANPTGFGPRDGILALGRDHRAQVIGWLHDGLRVDQHAQRQRLTLPVTGLELWARCPIRFFFSRVLRADEPEEWSPEPSARDEGVLLHRVLERLLQERLQAVTSGELNTASLEGLDHDELAGVKRRAAELVRELAPEVLSIQQGPYRDRVLRLLTAGLDDADHEVASFQGKLASFLEEETTAFLGLEPAHLEWPFAEFEPAARASDLDGCPETATGDLLVQLSGTIDRIDVSRAGSTGLGGARKAAFDYKSGKAPLLARVDEGSYLQPAIYAAAIDTAGPDQGLVGGYLELSMDGTTSRRRLTGDPQVLEALHTEGRANTSFRRTSQPLNRWLLAAWLRRVDLYGQMVGAGIFPPTLAGPVVAGCEHCSFRRACRYDSVRTGRVTAPSGRLGTLLPVPLPVSRFQPENDEETSP
;
A
#
# COMPACT_ATOMS: atom_id res chain seq x y z
N ASN A 1 2.34 -42.11 24.49
CA ASN A 1 2.31 -41.07 25.54
C ASN A 1 1.71 -39.75 25.04
N ASP A 2 1.54 -39.58 23.71
CA ASP A 2 0.87 -38.42 23.12
C ASP A 2 -0.66 -38.45 23.29
N ASP A 3 -1.30 -39.63 23.23
CA ASP A 3 -2.76 -39.75 23.41
C ASP A 3 -3.23 -39.27 24.79
N ASN A 4 -2.42 -39.50 25.83
CA ASN A 4 -2.70 -39.03 27.19
C ASN A 4 -2.54 -37.49 27.32
N LEU A 5 -1.65 -36.89 26.53
CA LEU A 5 -1.47 -35.43 26.51
C LEU A 5 -2.63 -34.76 25.77
N THR A 6 -3.12 -35.36 24.68
CA THR A 6 -4.30 -34.89 23.96
C THR A 6 -5.54 -34.94 24.83
N LEU A 7 -5.79 -36.06 25.51
CA LEU A 7 -6.92 -36.21 26.45
C LEU A 7 -6.85 -35.21 27.61
N LEU A 8 -5.65 -34.97 28.15
CA LEU A 8 -5.45 -33.98 29.20
C LEU A 8 -5.71 -32.56 28.69
N TRP A 9 -5.27 -32.24 27.47
CA TRP A 9 -5.50 -30.95 26.83
C TRP A 9 -6.99 -30.69 26.61
N GLU A 10 -7.73 -31.66 26.05
CA GLU A 10 -9.18 -31.58 25.85
C GLU A 10 -9.93 -31.40 27.18
N ALA A 11 -9.52 -32.12 28.23
CA ALA A 11 -10.12 -31.97 29.56
C ALA A 11 -9.86 -30.59 30.18
N LEU A 12 -8.65 -30.04 29.99
CA LEU A 12 -8.30 -28.71 30.46
C LEU A 12 -9.04 -27.61 29.68
N GLU A 13 -9.18 -27.75 28.36
CA GLU A 13 -9.98 -26.83 27.56
C GLU A 13 -11.46 -26.85 27.97
N ALA A 14 -12.03 -28.04 28.25
CA ALA A 14 -13.39 -28.17 28.75
C ALA A 14 -13.56 -27.51 30.12
N ALA A 15 -12.64 -27.78 31.05
CA ALA A 15 -12.66 -27.17 32.39
C ALA A 15 -12.48 -25.64 32.35
N ALA A 16 -11.65 -25.12 31.44
CA ALA A 16 -11.48 -23.69 31.25
C ALA A 16 -12.72 -23.03 30.64
N ARG A 17 -13.41 -23.72 29.71
CA ARG A 17 -14.66 -23.23 29.10
C ARG A 17 -15.81 -23.16 30.09
N ASP A 18 -15.89 -24.13 31.00
CA ASP A 18 -16.96 -24.23 32.01
C ASP A 18 -16.63 -23.47 33.30
N GLY A 19 -15.44 -22.86 33.39
CA GLY A 19 -15.02 -22.03 34.51
C GLY A 19 -15.93 -20.82 34.69
N THR A 20 -16.46 -20.63 35.89
CA THR A 20 -17.31 -19.47 36.24
C THR A 20 -16.53 -18.51 37.13
N TYR A 21 -16.67 -17.21 36.87
CA TYR A 21 -16.09 -16.16 37.71
C TYR A 21 -17.12 -15.69 38.72
N GLN A 22 -16.75 -15.61 40.00
CA GLN A 22 -17.58 -14.96 41.00
C GLN A 22 -17.45 -13.44 40.87
N VAL A 23 -18.54 -12.78 40.49
CA VAL A 23 -18.61 -11.31 40.45
C VAL A 23 -18.82 -10.81 41.87
N SER A 24 -17.90 -10.01 42.39
CA SER A 24 -18.08 -9.35 43.69
C SER A 24 -19.25 -8.37 43.63
N GLY A 25 -20.27 -8.55 44.47
CA GLY A 25 -21.49 -7.74 44.44
C GLY A 25 -21.23 -6.24 44.60
N SER A 26 -21.73 -5.43 43.66
CA SER A 26 -21.72 -3.97 43.78
C SER A 26 -22.85 -3.49 44.71
N ARG A 27 -22.59 -2.47 45.53
CA ARG A 27 -23.56 -1.90 46.48
C ARG A 27 -24.49 -0.82 45.88
N GLY A 28 -24.69 -0.83 44.56
CA GLY A 28 -25.60 0.08 43.87
C GLY A 28 -25.48 0.00 42.35
N GLY A 29 -26.61 -0.04 41.64
CA GLY A 29 -26.68 -0.10 40.18
C GLY A 29 -27.94 -0.76 39.65
N VAL A 30 -28.11 -0.77 38.32
CA VAL A 30 -29.15 -1.55 37.62
C VAL A 30 -28.80 -3.04 37.69
N SER A 31 -29.74 -3.87 38.13
CA SER A 31 -29.55 -5.32 38.20
C SER A 31 -29.97 -5.98 36.88
N ILE A 32 -29.05 -6.69 36.24
CA ILE A 32 -29.31 -7.51 35.05
C ILE A 32 -29.25 -8.97 35.47
N VAL A 33 -30.38 -9.65 35.42
CA VAL A 33 -30.53 -11.02 35.92
C VAL A 33 -31.35 -11.87 34.95
N GLY A 34 -31.22 -13.19 35.06
CA GLY A 34 -32.09 -14.10 34.36
C GLY A 34 -33.54 -13.96 34.83
N LEU A 35 -34.48 -14.27 33.93
CA LEU A 35 -35.92 -14.15 34.21
C LEU A 35 -36.38 -14.93 35.45
N ARG A 36 -35.70 -16.06 35.74
CA ARG A 36 -35.98 -16.95 36.86
C ARG A 36 -35.44 -16.44 38.19
N ASP A 37 -34.45 -15.55 38.15
CA ASP A 37 -33.75 -15.06 39.34
C ASP A 37 -34.46 -13.87 39.99
N LEU A 38 -35.54 -13.37 39.36
CA LEU A 38 -36.36 -12.25 39.84
C LEU A 38 -37.42 -12.65 40.89
N HIS A 39 -37.36 -13.89 41.41
CA HIS A 39 -38.38 -14.40 42.33
C HIS A 39 -38.36 -13.63 43.66
N GLY A 40 -39.49 -13.00 44.02
CA GLY A 40 -39.64 -12.25 45.28
C GLY A 40 -39.08 -10.83 45.28
N ALA A 41 -38.59 -10.32 44.15
CA ALA A 41 -38.19 -8.92 44.01
C ALA A 41 -39.43 -8.01 43.82
N ASP A 42 -39.44 -6.83 44.44
CA ASP A 42 -40.38 -5.75 44.14
C ASP A 42 -39.57 -4.58 43.56
N VAL A 43 -39.84 -4.24 42.30
CA VAL A 43 -39.05 -3.24 41.57
C VAL A 43 -39.96 -2.17 40.95
N PRO A 44 -39.58 -0.88 41.08
CA PRO A 44 -40.34 0.21 40.46
C PRO A 44 -40.17 0.25 38.93
N TRP A 45 -39.06 -0.26 38.39
CA TRP A 45 -38.77 -0.26 36.96
C TRP A 45 -38.32 -1.65 36.53
N LEU A 46 -39.06 -2.30 35.63
CA LEU A 46 -38.68 -3.59 35.05
C LEU A 46 -38.48 -3.47 33.54
N TRP A 47 -37.32 -3.91 33.07
CA TRP A 47 -36.95 -3.94 31.66
C TRP A 47 -36.77 -5.39 31.21
N LEU A 48 -37.67 -5.85 30.34
CA LEU A 48 -37.60 -7.17 29.72
C LEU A 48 -37.11 -7.04 28.28
N GLY A 49 -35.85 -7.38 28.05
CA GLY A 49 -35.24 -7.41 26.72
C GLY A 49 -35.32 -8.78 26.06
N GLY A 50 -35.27 -8.81 24.72
CA GLY A 50 -35.10 -10.05 23.95
C GLY A 50 -36.38 -10.85 23.71
N CYS A 51 -37.55 -10.19 23.63
CA CYS A 51 -38.82 -10.88 23.33
C CYS A 51 -38.94 -11.25 21.84
N VAL A 52 -38.15 -12.23 21.42
CA VAL A 52 -38.09 -12.80 20.06
C VAL A 52 -38.88 -14.11 20.01
N ASP A 53 -39.53 -14.36 18.87
CA ASP A 53 -40.24 -15.62 18.62
C ASP A 53 -39.29 -16.84 18.70
N GLY A 54 -39.73 -17.90 19.37
CA GLY A 54 -38.94 -19.11 19.64
C GLY A 54 -37.89 -19.01 20.76
N GLU A 55 -37.47 -17.80 21.14
CA GLU A 55 -36.59 -17.57 22.31
C GLU A 55 -37.39 -17.27 23.57
N PHE A 56 -38.50 -16.53 23.45
CA PHE A 56 -39.37 -16.24 24.58
C PHE A 56 -40.85 -16.11 24.15
N PRO A 57 -41.78 -16.94 24.68
CA PRO A 57 -41.52 -18.17 25.43
C PRO A 57 -40.64 -19.15 24.65
N ARG A 58 -39.77 -19.91 25.34
CA ARG A 58 -38.83 -20.82 24.67
C ARG A 58 -39.57 -21.91 23.91
N ALA A 59 -39.22 -22.08 22.64
CA ALA A 59 -39.73 -23.18 21.82
C ALA A 59 -39.30 -24.54 22.41
N HIS A 60 -40.18 -25.52 22.28
CA HIS A 60 -39.87 -26.89 22.68
C HIS A 60 -38.65 -27.40 21.91
N ARG A 61 -37.63 -27.87 22.64
CA ARG A 61 -36.48 -28.55 22.05
C ARG A 61 -36.56 -30.04 22.37
N PRO A 62 -36.42 -30.93 21.37
CA PRO A 62 -36.37 -32.36 21.63
C PRO A 62 -35.16 -32.68 22.50
N SER A 63 -35.28 -33.70 23.35
CA SER A 63 -34.16 -34.21 24.14
C SER A 63 -33.08 -34.75 23.20
N PHE A 64 -31.82 -34.40 23.46
CA PHE A 64 -30.69 -34.97 22.72
C PHE A 64 -30.38 -36.42 23.15
N LEU A 65 -30.91 -36.87 24.30
CA LEU A 65 -30.71 -38.22 24.84
C LEU A 65 -31.88 -39.15 24.58
N LEU A 66 -33.11 -38.61 24.51
CA LEU A 66 -34.31 -39.42 24.37
C LEU A 66 -34.84 -39.34 22.94
N PRO A 67 -35.09 -40.48 22.29
CA PRO A 67 -35.65 -40.49 20.95
C PRO A 67 -37.09 -39.91 20.96
N PRO A 68 -37.56 -39.31 19.84
CA PRO A 68 -38.86 -38.64 19.77
C PRO A 68 -40.04 -39.52 20.19
N GLU A 69 -39.97 -40.82 19.95
CA GLU A 69 -41.01 -41.80 20.25
C GLU A 69 -41.17 -42.03 21.75
N ALA A 70 -40.10 -41.84 22.54
CA ALA A 70 -40.14 -41.93 24.00
C ALA A 70 -40.78 -40.68 24.65
N ALA A 71 -41.09 -39.64 23.86
CA ALA A 71 -41.64 -38.38 24.36
C ALA A 71 -43.04 -38.47 24.93
N SER A 72 -43.91 -39.28 24.33
CA SER A 72 -45.31 -39.44 24.72
C SER A 72 -45.50 -40.22 26.02
N HIS A 73 -44.47 -40.94 26.46
CA HIS A 73 -44.49 -41.83 27.62
C HIS A 73 -43.94 -41.19 28.90
N ILE A 74 -43.40 -39.98 28.80
CA ILE A 74 -42.80 -39.25 29.92
C ILE A 74 -43.54 -37.92 30.06
N SER A 75 -44.07 -37.62 31.25
CA SER A 75 -44.64 -36.31 31.53
C SER A 75 -43.53 -35.26 31.39
N ARG A 76 -43.66 -34.37 30.41
CA ARG A 76 -42.69 -33.31 30.13
C ARG A 76 -43.26 -31.98 30.60
N LEU A 77 -42.41 -31.18 31.24
CA LEU A 77 -42.68 -29.77 31.47
C LEU A 77 -42.66 -29.05 30.12
N ASP A 78 -43.76 -28.35 29.79
CA ASP A 78 -43.78 -27.43 28.65
C ASP A 78 -43.00 -26.17 29.03
N THR A 79 -41.82 -26.00 28.44
CA THR A 79 -40.94 -24.87 28.69
C THR A 79 -41.56 -23.53 28.29
N GLY A 80 -42.45 -23.53 27.29
CA GLY A 80 -43.16 -22.33 26.86
C GLY A 80 -44.22 -21.90 27.87
N ASP A 81 -44.99 -22.85 28.41
CA ASP A 81 -45.99 -22.56 29.45
C ASP A 81 -45.33 -22.22 30.80
N GLU A 82 -44.18 -22.83 31.10
CA GLU A 82 -43.37 -22.45 32.25
C GLU A 82 -42.89 -20.99 32.12
N ASP A 83 -42.35 -20.59 30.96
CA ASP A 83 -41.91 -19.22 30.72
C ASP A 83 -43.07 -18.21 30.77
N ARG A 84 -44.26 -18.57 30.26
CA ARG A 84 -45.48 -17.77 30.42
C ARG A 84 -45.88 -17.62 31.89
N THR A 85 -45.79 -18.69 32.67
CA THR A 85 -46.10 -18.68 34.10
C THR A 85 -45.12 -17.77 34.86
N ILE A 86 -43.82 -17.86 34.55
CA ILE A 86 -42.79 -16.98 35.10
C ILE A 86 -43.10 -15.53 34.72
N PHE A 87 -43.42 -15.25 33.45
CA PHE A 87 -43.79 -13.92 32.99
C PHE A 87 -44.98 -13.34 33.77
N LEU A 88 -46.05 -14.12 33.96
CA LEU A 88 -47.21 -13.70 34.74
C LEU A 88 -46.86 -13.44 36.20
N SER A 89 -45.94 -14.23 36.77
CA SER A 89 -45.39 -13.99 38.11
C SER A 89 -44.63 -12.67 38.17
N LEU A 90 -43.87 -12.32 37.13
CA LEU A 90 -43.12 -11.05 37.06
C LEU A 90 -44.01 -9.82 36.96
N LEU A 91 -45.15 -9.90 36.27
CA LEU A 91 -46.10 -8.79 36.25
C LEU A 91 -46.62 -8.43 37.64
N ARG A 92 -46.55 -9.37 38.60
CA ARG A 92 -46.91 -9.11 40.00
C ARG A 92 -45.80 -8.40 40.77
N ASN A 93 -44.55 -8.49 40.32
CA ASN A 93 -43.35 -7.95 40.97
C ASN A 93 -43.07 -6.47 40.65
N ILE A 94 -43.99 -5.80 39.95
CA ILE A 94 -43.85 -4.41 39.51
C ILE A 94 -44.75 -3.52 40.37
N GLY A 95 -44.16 -2.88 41.37
CA GLY A 95 -44.77 -1.85 42.22
C GLY A 95 -45.95 -2.36 43.05
N HIS A 96 -45.70 -2.74 44.30
CA HIS A 96 -46.76 -2.98 45.28
C HIS A 96 -47.15 -1.70 46.08
N GLY A 97 -48.39 -1.66 46.57
CA GLY A 97 -48.89 -0.56 47.42
C GLY A 97 -48.90 0.81 46.73
N ASP A 98 -48.44 1.84 47.42
CA ASP A 98 -48.44 3.24 46.97
C ASP A 98 -47.48 3.51 45.80
N GLN A 99 -46.52 2.62 45.54
CA GLN A 99 -45.54 2.74 44.44
C GLN A 99 -46.09 2.29 43.08
N ARG A 100 -47.28 1.67 43.04
CA ARG A 100 -47.87 1.12 41.81
C ARG A 100 -48.21 2.20 40.77
N ALA A 101 -48.44 3.44 41.22
CA ALA A 101 -48.73 4.58 40.34
C ALA A 101 -47.50 5.07 39.57
N GLU A 102 -46.28 4.79 40.07
CA GLU A 102 -45.01 5.24 39.48
C GLU A 102 -44.24 4.10 38.79
N ALA A 103 -44.76 2.87 38.88
CA ALA A 103 -44.08 1.69 38.37
C ALA A 103 -44.22 1.53 36.85
N SER A 104 -43.12 1.16 36.17
CA SER A 104 -43.08 1.06 34.70
C SER A 104 -42.50 -0.28 34.21
N LEU A 105 -43.18 -0.89 33.23
CA LEU A 105 -42.75 -2.09 32.51
C LEU A 105 -42.36 -1.75 31.07
N PHE A 106 -41.11 -2.03 30.71
CA PHE A 106 -40.60 -1.92 29.36
C PHE A 106 -40.35 -3.31 28.79
N ILE A 107 -40.91 -3.60 27.62
CA ILE A 107 -40.69 -4.87 26.91
C ILE A 107 -40.16 -4.55 25.52
N SER A 108 -38.99 -5.09 25.18
CA SER A 108 -38.32 -4.79 23.91
C SER A 108 -37.94 -6.06 23.15
N ARG A 109 -37.80 -5.91 21.83
CA ARG A 109 -37.25 -6.92 20.93
C ARG A 109 -36.23 -6.27 19.99
N PRO A 110 -35.15 -6.96 19.60
CA PRO A 110 -34.32 -6.52 18.50
C PRO A 110 -35.08 -6.62 17.16
N GLY A 111 -34.75 -5.75 16.21
CA GLY A 111 -35.19 -5.87 14.81
C GLY A 111 -34.39 -6.94 14.05
N THR A 112 -33.10 -7.05 14.37
CA THR A 112 -32.17 -8.02 13.77
C THR A 112 -31.26 -8.65 14.81
N VAL A 113 -30.93 -9.93 14.66
CA VAL A 113 -29.89 -10.63 15.44
C VAL A 113 -28.88 -11.22 14.48
N GLY A 114 -27.60 -10.85 14.60
CA GLY A 114 -26.53 -11.29 13.67
C GLY A 114 -26.78 -10.89 12.20
N GLY A 115 -27.44 -9.76 11.96
CA GLY A 115 -27.80 -9.28 10.61
C GLY A 115 -29.01 -9.97 9.97
N LYS A 116 -29.72 -10.85 10.69
CA LYS A 116 -30.95 -11.49 10.21
C LYS A 116 -32.18 -10.89 10.91
N ASP A 117 -33.24 -10.68 10.16
CA ASP A 117 -34.53 -10.23 10.69
C ASP A 117 -35.10 -11.26 11.65
N VAL A 118 -35.66 -10.78 12.76
CA VAL A 118 -36.30 -11.64 13.78
C VAL A 118 -37.75 -11.23 14.04
N SER A 119 -38.60 -12.24 14.23
CA SER A 119 -40.02 -12.07 14.51
C SER A 119 -40.27 -11.71 15.98
N ALA A 120 -41.33 -10.94 16.22
CA ALA A 120 -41.76 -10.59 17.57
C ALA A 120 -42.34 -11.81 18.30
N SER A 121 -42.00 -11.95 19.58
CA SER A 121 -42.62 -12.95 20.47
C SER A 121 -44.15 -12.92 20.39
N PRO A 122 -44.84 -14.08 20.38
CA PRO A 122 -46.30 -14.15 20.47
C PRO A 122 -46.86 -13.42 21.69
N LEU A 123 -46.12 -13.38 22.80
CA LEU A 123 -46.53 -12.72 24.03
C LEU A 123 -46.67 -11.20 23.86
N LEU A 124 -45.87 -10.58 23.00
CA LEU A 124 -46.03 -9.17 22.64
C LEU A 124 -47.33 -8.92 21.88
N GLN A 125 -47.76 -9.89 21.07
CA GLN A 125 -49.03 -9.80 20.34
C GLN A 125 -50.20 -9.92 21.31
N ASP A 126 -50.13 -10.87 22.25
CA ASP A 126 -51.13 -11.05 23.31
C ASP A 126 -51.28 -9.80 24.20
N LEU A 127 -50.15 -9.22 24.64
CA LEU A 127 -50.16 -7.99 25.45
C LEU A 127 -50.70 -6.78 24.68
N ARG A 128 -50.41 -6.68 23.38
CA ARG A 128 -51.00 -5.64 22.52
C ARG A 128 -52.50 -5.82 22.38
N ALA A 129 -52.98 -7.06 22.29
CA ALA A 129 -54.42 -7.38 22.25
C ALA A 129 -55.11 -7.07 23.59
N LEU A 130 -54.41 -7.26 24.72
CA LEU A 130 -54.90 -6.95 26.08
C LEU A 130 -54.89 -5.45 26.42
N ARG A 131 -54.13 -4.62 25.69
CA ARG A 131 -54.20 -3.15 25.78
C ARG A 131 -55.49 -2.63 25.14
N VAL A 132 -56.63 -2.92 25.77
CA VAL A 132 -57.92 -2.28 25.49
C VAL A 132 -57.79 -0.80 25.84
N GLU A 133 -57.86 0.06 24.82
CA GLU A 133 -58.28 1.48 24.83
C GLU A 133 -58.06 2.30 26.12
N ALA A 134 -56.86 2.31 26.69
CA ALA A 134 -56.49 3.32 27.68
C ALA A 134 -56.12 4.62 26.93
N ASP A 135 -57.08 5.54 26.88
CA ASP A 135 -57.01 6.92 26.37
C ASP A 135 -56.20 7.12 25.08
N LYS A 136 -56.91 7.22 23.93
CA LYS A 136 -56.36 7.92 22.76
C LYS A 136 -56.10 9.38 23.18
N PRO A 137 -54.83 9.85 23.32
CA PRO A 137 -54.59 11.27 23.39
C PRO A 137 -55.04 11.84 22.05
N THR A 138 -55.92 12.82 22.09
CA THR A 138 -56.40 13.52 20.90
C THR A 138 -55.20 14.08 20.13
N GLY A 139 -54.89 13.49 18.97
CA GLY A 139 -54.13 14.15 17.90
C GLY A 139 -52.76 13.55 17.53
N THR A 140 -52.16 12.64 18.29
CA THR A 140 -50.82 12.10 17.96
C THR A 140 -50.74 10.58 18.10
N LYS A 141 -50.15 9.92 17.10
CA LYS A 141 -49.89 8.47 17.10
C LYS A 141 -49.10 8.11 18.37
N PRO A 142 -49.47 7.03 19.09
CA PRO A 142 -48.68 6.57 20.22
C PRO A 142 -47.27 6.15 19.73
N PRO A 143 -46.21 6.45 20.50
CA PRO A 143 -44.85 6.05 20.15
C PRO A 143 -44.76 4.53 19.99
N THR A 144 -44.16 4.10 18.90
CA THR A 144 -44.07 2.70 18.44
C THR A 144 -42.71 2.07 18.69
N THR A 145 -41.69 2.88 19.02
CA THR A 145 -40.32 2.41 19.28
C THR A 145 -39.85 2.84 20.68
N ALA A 146 -38.90 2.09 21.26
CA ALA A 146 -38.29 2.46 22.54
C ALA A 146 -37.56 3.80 22.47
N GLY A 147 -37.02 4.17 21.29
CA GLY A 147 -36.44 5.49 21.03
C GLY A 147 -37.48 6.60 21.16
N GLU A 148 -38.64 6.48 20.52
CA GLU A 148 -39.70 7.50 20.62
C GLU A 148 -40.25 7.66 22.05
N VAL A 149 -40.32 6.58 22.84
CA VAL A 149 -40.70 6.65 24.27
C VAL A 149 -39.60 7.30 25.10
N TRP A 150 -38.34 6.94 24.83
CA TRP A 150 -37.17 7.50 25.49
C TRP A 150 -37.03 9.00 25.18
N ASP A 151 -37.18 9.42 23.92
CA ASP A 151 -37.17 10.82 23.50
C ASP A 151 -38.27 11.63 24.20
N LEU A 152 -39.44 11.03 24.43
CA LEU A 152 -40.57 11.70 25.08
C LEU A 152 -40.38 11.81 26.61
N LEU A 153 -39.77 10.81 27.24
CA LEU A 153 -39.39 10.84 28.66
C LEU A 153 -38.18 11.76 28.90
N GLN A 154 -37.17 11.68 28.03
CA GLN A 154 -35.98 12.51 28.03
C GLN A 154 -36.35 13.97 27.78
N ALA A 155 -37.21 14.31 26.82
CA ALA A 155 -37.70 15.68 26.63
C ALA A 155 -38.45 16.23 27.86
N LYS A 156 -39.15 15.37 28.61
CA LYS A 156 -39.82 15.74 29.88
C LYS A 156 -38.83 16.03 31.00
N GLU A 157 -37.73 15.29 31.05
CA GLU A 157 -36.69 15.41 32.07
C GLU A 157 -35.69 16.53 31.73
N GLU A 158 -35.36 16.72 30.46
CA GLU A 158 -34.57 17.83 29.91
C GLU A 158 -35.29 19.18 30.11
N ALA A 159 -36.62 19.21 30.04
CA ALA A 159 -37.42 20.39 30.39
C ALA A 159 -37.28 20.80 31.87
N ARG A 160 -36.75 19.93 32.73
CA ARG A 160 -36.54 20.15 34.17
C ARG A 160 -35.08 20.42 34.54
N LEU A 161 -34.13 20.24 33.61
CA LEU A 161 -32.69 20.40 33.86
C LEU A 161 -32.18 21.76 33.34
N PRO A 162 -31.18 22.38 34.00
CA PRO A 162 -30.46 23.51 33.43
C PRO A 162 -29.78 23.11 32.10
N PRO A 163 -29.87 23.93 31.03
CA PRO A 163 -29.47 23.56 29.66
C PRO A 163 -28.00 23.11 29.46
N VAL A 164 -27.13 23.34 30.45
CA VAL A 164 -25.71 22.99 30.41
C VAL A 164 -25.44 21.50 30.72
N LEU A 165 -26.38 20.79 31.35
CA LEU A 165 -26.19 19.39 31.78
C LEU A 165 -26.92 18.37 30.91
N ALA A 166 -27.66 18.80 29.88
CA ALA A 166 -28.48 17.95 29.02
C ALA A 166 -27.80 17.58 27.69
N VAL A 167 -26.46 17.55 27.61
CA VAL A 167 -25.77 17.23 26.34
C VAL A 167 -24.67 16.18 26.56
N PRO A 168 -25.02 14.89 26.63
CA PRO A 168 -24.07 13.79 26.44
C PRO A 168 -23.36 13.84 25.07
N GLU A 169 -23.96 14.46 24.04
CA GLU A 169 -23.44 14.48 22.67
C GLU A 169 -22.17 15.34 22.46
N LEU A 170 -21.87 16.27 23.37
CA LEU A 170 -20.72 17.18 23.29
C LEU A 170 -19.37 16.45 23.45
N LEU A 171 -19.39 15.21 23.93
CA LEU A 171 -18.20 14.36 24.08
C LEU A 171 -18.07 13.30 22.98
N VAL A 172 -19.10 13.08 22.17
CA VAL A 172 -19.19 11.89 21.30
C VAL A 172 -19.24 12.22 19.81
N HIS A 173 -19.78 13.37 19.38
CA HIS A 173 -19.93 13.68 17.94
C HIS A 173 -19.53 15.13 17.58
N PRO A 174 -18.27 15.38 17.17
CA PRO A 174 -17.77 16.70 16.76
C PRO A 174 -18.45 17.27 15.50
N GLU A 175 -19.06 16.42 14.66
CA GLU A 175 -19.66 16.82 13.38
C GLU A 175 -20.92 17.70 13.51
N PHE A 176 -21.60 17.74 14.67
CA PHE A 176 -22.87 18.46 14.83
C PHE A 176 -22.74 19.99 15.00
N HIS A 177 -21.53 20.53 15.12
CA HIS A 177 -21.32 21.97 15.33
C HIS A 177 -21.33 22.80 14.03
N ALA A 178 -21.20 22.19 12.86
CA ALA A 178 -21.13 22.92 11.59
C ALA A 178 -22.50 23.54 11.19
N ASP A 179 -23.61 22.91 11.60
CA ASP A 179 -24.96 23.25 11.12
C ASP A 179 -25.75 24.19 12.06
N LYS A 180 -25.20 24.59 13.22
CA LYS A 180 -25.89 25.45 14.21
C LYS A 180 -25.01 26.57 14.77
N PRO A 181 -24.78 27.65 14.00
CA PRO A 181 -23.90 28.76 14.38
C PRO A 181 -24.39 29.54 15.60
N GLU A 182 -25.69 29.53 15.91
CA GLU A 182 -26.23 30.14 17.14
C GLU A 182 -25.64 29.57 18.45
N LEU A 183 -25.04 28.37 18.43
CA LEU A 183 -24.42 27.78 19.62
C LEU A 183 -23.04 28.39 19.94
N ALA A 184 -22.38 29.01 18.97
CA ALA A 184 -21.06 29.62 19.16
C ALA A 184 -21.08 30.79 20.17
N GLN A 185 -22.24 31.44 20.35
CA GLN A 185 -22.40 32.57 21.26
C GLN A 185 -22.22 32.19 22.74
N PHE A 186 -22.43 30.92 23.08
CA PHE A 186 -22.32 30.38 24.44
C PHE A 186 -20.91 29.90 24.79
N LEU A 187 -19.97 29.88 23.82
CA LEU A 187 -18.57 29.52 24.04
C LEU A 187 -17.74 30.73 24.48
N SER A 188 -16.80 30.50 25.41
CA SER A 188 -15.79 31.49 25.78
C SER A 188 -14.91 31.86 24.57
N PRO A 189 -14.27 33.05 24.55
CA PRO A 189 -13.48 33.49 23.39
C PRO A 189 -12.40 32.48 22.96
N THR A 190 -11.69 31.90 23.92
CA THR A 190 -10.63 30.90 23.68
C THR A 190 -11.18 29.58 23.14
N LEU A 191 -12.35 29.13 23.63
CA LEU A 191 -13.01 27.94 23.09
C LEU A 191 -13.57 28.20 21.70
N ARG A 192 -14.17 29.37 21.47
CA ARG A 192 -14.68 29.79 20.17
C ARG A 192 -13.59 29.78 19.10
N GLU A 193 -12.43 30.35 19.41
CA GLU A 193 -11.28 30.37 18.51
C GLU A 193 -10.75 28.96 18.20
N ARG A 194 -10.67 28.09 19.21
CA ARG A 194 -10.29 26.67 19.04
C ARG A 194 -11.31 25.87 18.23
N THR A 195 -12.61 26.08 18.47
CA THR A 195 -13.71 25.42 17.75
C THR A 195 -13.78 25.91 16.30
N THR A 196 -13.59 27.21 16.04
CA THR A 196 -13.50 27.75 14.67
C THR A 196 -12.29 27.18 13.94
N ALA A 197 -11.12 27.11 14.58
CA ALA A 197 -9.93 26.50 13.99
C ALA A 197 -10.10 24.99 13.74
N HIS A 198 -10.78 24.27 14.65
CA HIS A 198 -11.11 22.86 14.50
C HIS A 198 -12.13 22.63 13.38
N ASN A 199 -13.19 23.45 13.28
CA ASN A 199 -14.18 23.37 12.22
C ASN A 199 -13.58 23.68 10.86
N GLN A 200 -12.70 24.69 10.77
CA GLN A 200 -11.95 24.95 9.54
C GLN A 200 -11.05 23.76 9.17
N TRP A 201 -10.41 23.13 10.15
CA TRP A 201 -9.61 21.92 9.95
C TRP A 201 -10.47 20.72 9.50
N CYS A 202 -11.65 20.54 10.07
CA CYS A 202 -12.62 19.52 9.66
C CYS A 202 -13.19 19.78 8.27
N LEU A 203 -13.48 21.04 7.91
CA LEU A 203 -13.92 21.44 6.56
C LEU A 203 -12.80 21.24 5.52
N ASP A 204 -11.55 21.55 5.90
CA ASP A 204 -10.37 21.28 5.08
C ASP A 204 -10.18 19.77 4.86
N LEU A 205 -10.46 18.93 5.86
CA LEU A 205 -10.45 17.45 5.80
C LEU A 205 -11.65 16.87 5.04
N ALA A 206 -12.81 17.51 5.11
CA ALA A 206 -14.06 17.10 4.49
C ALA A 206 -14.21 17.59 3.03
N ASN A 207 -13.19 18.27 2.49
CA ASN A 207 -13.22 18.79 1.13
C ASN A 207 -13.48 17.64 0.12
N PRO A 208 -14.56 17.70 -0.68
CA PRO A 208 -14.97 16.62 -1.58
C PRO A 208 -13.95 16.27 -2.67
N THR A 209 -12.92 17.10 -2.87
CA THR A 209 -11.83 16.86 -3.83
C THR A 209 -10.89 15.74 -3.42
N GLY A 210 -10.94 15.24 -2.17
CA GLY A 210 -9.95 14.30 -1.64
C GLY A 210 -8.66 15.05 -1.32
N PHE A 211 -8.06 14.74 -0.17
CA PHE A 211 -6.92 15.49 0.41
C PHE A 211 -7.16 16.99 0.66
N GLY A 212 -7.18 17.37 1.94
CA GLY A 212 -7.13 18.77 2.35
C GLY A 212 -5.83 19.45 1.89
N PRO A 213 -5.75 20.79 1.87
CA PRO A 213 -4.59 21.55 1.37
C PRO A 213 -3.27 21.29 2.12
N ARG A 214 -3.30 20.50 3.20
CA ARG A 214 -2.16 20.19 4.07
C ARG A 214 -1.83 18.70 4.12
N ASP A 215 -2.62 17.86 3.45
CA ASP A 215 -2.43 16.41 3.52
C ASP A 215 -1.13 15.99 2.83
N GLY A 216 -0.30 15.26 3.58
CA GLY A 216 1.02 14.86 3.13
C GLY A 216 2.09 15.95 3.22
N ILE A 217 1.80 17.16 3.73
CA ILE A 217 2.81 18.22 3.88
C ILE A 217 3.13 18.40 5.37
N LEU A 218 4.38 18.12 5.75
CA LEU A 218 4.80 18.15 7.15
C LEU A 218 4.63 19.54 7.78
N ALA A 219 3.80 19.65 8.81
CA ALA A 219 3.60 20.86 9.60
C ALA A 219 3.25 22.12 8.80
N LEU A 220 2.52 22.00 7.67
CA LEU A 220 2.16 23.17 6.86
C LEU A 220 1.29 24.17 7.64
N GLY A 221 1.72 25.44 7.65
CA GLY A 221 1.03 26.54 8.34
C GLY A 221 1.02 26.38 9.87
N ARG A 222 2.02 25.69 10.44
CA ARG A 222 2.26 25.56 11.88
C ARG A 222 3.53 26.30 12.28
N ASP A 223 3.53 26.90 13.47
CA ASP A 223 4.67 27.67 13.99
C ASP A 223 5.94 26.81 14.14
N HIS A 224 5.79 25.50 14.37
CA HIS A 224 6.90 24.56 14.50
C HIS A 224 7.37 23.95 13.16
N ARG A 225 6.91 24.44 12.00
CA ARG A 225 7.32 23.89 10.69
C ARG A 225 8.83 23.88 10.51
N ALA A 226 9.51 24.97 10.85
CA ALA A 226 10.96 25.06 10.72
C ALA A 226 11.70 23.96 11.50
N GLN A 227 11.22 23.64 12.71
CA GLN A 227 11.78 22.56 13.52
C GLN A 227 11.55 21.18 12.89
N VAL A 228 10.37 20.94 12.32
CA VAL A 228 10.05 19.68 11.63
C VAL A 228 10.88 19.50 10.36
N ILE A 229 11.09 20.57 9.60
CA ILE A 229 11.99 20.54 8.43
C ILE A 229 13.45 20.31 8.86
N GLY A 230 13.88 20.91 9.97
CA GLY A 230 15.19 20.63 10.56
C GLY A 230 15.35 19.13 10.91
N TRP A 231 14.38 18.54 11.60
CA TRP A 231 14.37 17.10 11.91
C TRP A 231 14.40 16.23 10.64
N LEU A 232 13.66 16.62 9.60
CA LEU A 232 13.66 15.94 8.31
C LEU A 232 15.04 15.99 7.66
N HIS A 233 15.67 17.17 7.64
CA HIS A 233 17.00 17.39 7.09
C HIS A 233 18.05 16.55 7.83
N ASP A 234 17.96 16.45 9.16
CA ASP A 234 18.83 15.59 9.97
C ASP A 234 18.62 14.10 9.63
N GLY A 235 17.37 13.66 9.52
CA GLY A 235 17.00 12.28 9.16
C GLY A 235 17.50 11.87 7.78
N LEU A 236 17.49 12.83 6.83
CA LEU A 236 17.99 12.70 5.47
C LEU A 236 19.49 13.01 5.32
N ARG A 237 20.17 13.43 6.40
CA ARG A 237 21.59 13.84 6.41
C ARG A 237 21.90 14.95 5.39
N VAL A 238 21.03 15.95 5.30
CA VAL A 238 21.28 17.14 4.49
C VAL A 238 22.51 17.87 5.04
N ASP A 239 23.50 18.12 4.20
CA ASP A 239 24.68 18.88 4.60
C ASP A 239 24.31 20.37 4.69
N GLN A 240 24.21 20.87 5.92
CA GLN A 240 23.85 22.26 6.22
C GLN A 240 25.06 23.21 6.23
N HIS A 241 26.29 22.68 6.13
CA HIS A 241 27.53 23.46 6.23
C HIS A 241 28.07 23.92 4.87
N ALA A 242 27.55 23.38 3.77
CA ALA A 242 27.83 23.85 2.43
C ALA A 242 27.20 25.25 2.20
N GLN A 243 27.79 26.06 1.29
CA GLN A 243 27.23 27.37 0.88
C GLN A 243 25.77 27.25 0.40
N ARG A 244 25.39 26.08 -0.11
CA ARG A 244 24.03 25.67 -0.44
C ARG A 244 23.77 24.31 0.20
N GLN A 245 22.66 24.17 0.94
CA GLN A 245 22.32 22.92 1.62
C GLN A 245 22.22 21.76 0.61
N ARG A 246 22.91 20.65 0.88
CA ARG A 246 23.03 19.54 -0.07
C ARG A 246 22.23 18.32 0.38
N LEU A 247 21.36 17.81 -0.49
CA LEU A 247 20.57 16.61 -0.29
C LEU A 247 21.02 15.53 -1.28
N THR A 248 21.65 14.46 -0.77
CA THR A 248 22.05 13.32 -1.58
C THR A 248 21.06 12.16 -1.43
N LEU A 249 20.46 11.71 -2.54
CA LEU A 249 19.50 10.61 -2.57
C LEU A 249 19.96 9.50 -3.51
N PRO A 250 19.80 8.21 -3.14
CA PRO A 250 19.98 7.14 -4.11
C PRO A 250 18.88 7.21 -5.18
N VAL A 251 19.19 6.89 -6.43
CA VAL A 251 18.21 6.90 -7.55
C VAL A 251 16.96 6.08 -7.23
N THR A 252 17.13 4.89 -6.65
CA THR A 252 16.02 4.03 -6.22
C THR A 252 15.16 4.67 -5.11
N GLY A 253 15.76 5.52 -4.28
CA GLY A 253 15.03 6.32 -3.28
C GLY A 253 14.19 7.41 -3.93
N LEU A 254 14.72 8.08 -4.95
CA LEU A 254 13.98 9.09 -5.69
C LEU A 254 12.80 8.48 -6.47
N GLU A 255 13.00 7.35 -7.15
CA GLU A 255 11.92 6.62 -7.82
C GLU A 255 10.86 6.15 -6.83
N LEU A 256 11.27 5.70 -5.64
CA LEU A 256 10.33 5.34 -4.58
C LEU A 256 9.45 6.53 -4.18
N TRP A 257 10.04 7.72 -4.05
CA TRP A 257 9.28 8.94 -3.80
C TRP A 257 8.34 9.26 -4.97
N ALA A 258 8.84 9.22 -6.21
CA ALA A 258 8.04 9.50 -7.41
C ALA A 258 6.82 8.57 -7.55
N ARG A 259 6.98 7.29 -7.18
CA ARG A 259 5.91 6.29 -7.19
C ARG A 259 4.97 6.42 -6.00
N CYS A 260 5.49 6.69 -4.81
CA CYS A 260 4.69 6.76 -3.58
C CYS A 260 5.43 7.58 -2.49
N PRO A 261 5.17 8.90 -2.39
CA PRO A 261 5.88 9.78 -1.46
C PRO A 261 5.70 9.37 0.01
N ILE A 262 4.50 8.93 0.42
CA ILE A 262 4.27 8.45 1.79
C ILE A 262 5.06 7.16 2.11
N ARG A 263 5.27 6.28 1.13
CA ARG A 263 6.09 5.06 1.31
C ARG A 263 7.56 5.44 1.48
N PHE A 264 8.04 6.43 0.73
CA PHE A 264 9.37 6.99 0.95
C PHE A 264 9.50 7.55 2.36
N PHE A 265 8.51 8.32 2.83
CA PHE A 265 8.52 8.86 4.19
C PHE A 265 8.62 7.77 5.26
N PHE A 266 7.77 6.74 5.21
CA PHE A 266 7.82 5.65 6.19
C PHE A 266 9.13 4.86 6.14
N SER A 267 9.59 4.47 4.95
CA SER A 267 10.77 3.60 4.83
C SER A 267 12.12 4.32 4.93
N ARG A 268 12.23 5.56 4.44
CA ARG A 268 13.53 6.27 4.35
C ARG A 268 13.68 7.36 5.41
N VAL A 269 12.60 8.07 5.73
CA VAL A 269 12.65 9.14 6.74
C VAL A 269 12.42 8.57 8.13
N LEU A 270 11.30 7.86 8.35
CA LEU A 270 11.03 7.22 9.65
C LEU A 270 11.83 5.95 9.86
N ARG A 271 12.34 5.32 8.79
CA ARG A 271 13.00 4.01 8.84
C ARG A 271 12.13 2.98 9.57
N ALA A 272 10.83 3.02 9.28
CA ALA A 272 9.89 2.05 9.77
C ALA A 272 10.15 0.74 9.02
N ASP A 273 10.80 -0.21 9.69
CA ASP A 273 10.96 -1.56 9.19
C ASP A 273 9.75 -2.38 9.67
N GLU A 274 8.90 -2.82 8.74
CA GLU A 274 8.00 -3.93 9.08
C GLU A 274 8.86 -5.21 9.07
N PRO A 275 8.88 -5.98 10.17
CA PRO A 275 9.65 -7.22 10.20
C PRO A 275 9.15 -8.12 9.08
N GLU A 276 10.03 -8.47 8.15
CA GLU A 276 9.74 -9.49 7.15
C GLU A 276 9.45 -10.79 7.90
N GLU A 277 8.27 -11.37 7.70
CA GLU A 277 7.96 -12.69 8.23
C GLU A 277 8.99 -13.68 7.67
N TRP A 278 9.60 -14.47 8.55
CA TRP A 278 10.54 -15.48 8.12
C TRP A 278 9.84 -16.44 7.14
N SER A 279 10.45 -16.60 5.96
CA SER A 279 9.99 -17.50 4.91
C SER A 279 11.07 -18.53 4.59
N PRO A 280 10.73 -19.83 4.50
CA PRO A 280 11.66 -20.85 4.01
C PRO A 280 11.92 -20.73 2.50
N GLU A 281 11.06 -20.03 1.76
CA GLU A 281 11.23 -19.76 0.33
C GLU A 281 12.09 -18.51 0.12
N PRO A 282 13.18 -18.58 -0.68
CA PRO A 282 13.97 -17.40 -1.04
C PRO A 282 13.10 -16.31 -1.67
N SER A 283 13.36 -15.07 -1.30
CA SER A 283 12.62 -13.95 -1.88
C SER A 283 13.07 -13.67 -3.31
N ALA A 284 12.21 -12.99 -4.09
CA ALA A 284 12.59 -12.51 -5.43
C ALA A 284 13.80 -11.54 -5.38
N ARG A 285 14.03 -10.89 -4.23
CA ARG A 285 15.20 -10.05 -4.00
C ARG A 285 16.46 -10.90 -3.89
N ASP A 286 16.43 -12.00 -3.13
CA ASP A 286 17.59 -12.90 -2.97
C ASP A 286 17.99 -13.52 -4.31
N GLU A 287 16.99 -13.94 -5.10
CA GLU A 287 17.20 -14.41 -6.47
C GLU A 287 17.86 -13.33 -7.34
N GLY A 288 17.36 -12.09 -7.28
CA GLY A 288 17.93 -10.96 -8.02
C GLY A 288 19.38 -10.66 -7.62
N VAL A 289 19.69 -10.68 -6.32
CA VAL A 289 21.06 -10.45 -5.81
C VAL A 289 22.02 -11.54 -6.30
N LEU A 290 21.60 -12.81 -6.23
CA LEU A 290 22.43 -13.91 -6.74
C LEU A 290 22.68 -13.77 -8.25
N LEU A 291 21.65 -13.41 -9.01
CA LEU A 291 21.75 -13.19 -10.46
C LEU A 291 22.73 -12.07 -10.81
N HIS A 292 22.60 -10.91 -10.16
CA HIS A 292 23.48 -9.76 -10.37
C HIS A 292 24.95 -10.12 -10.09
N ARG A 293 25.24 -10.74 -8.94
CA ARG A 293 26.59 -11.14 -8.57
C ARG A 293 27.22 -12.15 -9.54
N VAL A 294 26.43 -13.10 -10.05
CA VAL A 294 26.90 -14.08 -11.04
C VAL A 294 27.27 -13.39 -12.35
N LEU A 295 26.40 -12.51 -12.86
CA LEU A 295 26.65 -11.79 -14.13
C LEU A 295 27.81 -10.80 -14.01
N GLU A 296 27.87 -10.05 -12.91
CA GLU A 296 28.99 -9.16 -12.58
C GLU A 296 30.29 -9.96 -12.59
N ARG A 297 30.36 -11.05 -11.82
CA ARG A 297 31.59 -11.84 -11.70
C ARG A 297 32.02 -12.45 -13.02
N LEU A 298 31.07 -12.99 -13.79
CA LEU A 298 31.33 -13.60 -15.10
C LEU A 298 31.91 -12.59 -16.09
N LEU A 299 31.29 -11.42 -16.23
CA LEU A 299 31.75 -10.39 -17.16
C LEU A 299 33.05 -9.73 -16.67
N GLN A 300 33.24 -9.60 -15.35
CA GLN A 300 34.46 -9.07 -14.77
C GLN A 300 35.66 -9.98 -15.05
N GLU A 301 35.50 -11.31 -14.96
CA GLU A 301 36.54 -12.28 -15.33
C GLU A 301 36.92 -12.13 -16.82
N ARG A 302 35.95 -11.87 -17.71
CA ARG A 302 36.21 -11.60 -19.13
C ARG A 302 36.93 -10.27 -19.37
N LEU A 303 36.54 -9.19 -18.69
CA LEU A 303 37.22 -7.90 -18.76
C LEU A 303 38.70 -8.00 -18.33
N GLN A 304 38.95 -8.79 -17.28
CA GLN A 304 40.32 -9.08 -16.82
C GLN A 304 41.10 -9.87 -17.86
N ALA A 305 40.50 -10.90 -18.48
CA ALA A 305 41.12 -11.67 -19.55
C ALA A 305 41.44 -10.82 -20.80
N VAL A 306 40.62 -9.81 -21.12
CA VAL A 306 40.95 -8.84 -22.17
C VAL A 306 42.15 -7.99 -21.77
N THR A 307 42.18 -7.54 -20.52
CA THR A 307 43.27 -6.72 -19.99
C THR A 307 44.60 -7.50 -19.93
N SER A 308 44.56 -8.80 -19.65
CA SER A 308 45.73 -9.69 -19.67
C SER A 308 46.14 -10.16 -21.07
N GLY A 309 45.31 -9.91 -22.10
CA GLY A 309 45.55 -10.32 -23.48
C GLY A 309 45.15 -11.77 -23.79
N GLU A 310 44.45 -12.44 -22.89
CA GLU A 310 43.90 -13.79 -23.09
C GLU A 310 42.67 -13.78 -24.02
N LEU A 311 41.88 -12.70 -23.99
CA LEU A 311 40.72 -12.49 -24.86
C LEU A 311 40.86 -11.20 -25.68
N ASN A 312 40.28 -11.17 -26.87
CA ASN A 312 40.26 -9.98 -27.74
C ASN A 312 39.10 -9.02 -27.42
N THR A 313 38.03 -9.54 -26.80
CA THR A 313 36.82 -8.80 -26.45
C THR A 313 36.17 -9.42 -25.20
N ALA A 314 35.55 -8.58 -24.38
CA ALA A 314 34.76 -9.03 -23.24
C ALA A 314 33.33 -9.41 -23.67
N SER A 315 32.92 -8.98 -24.88
CA SER A 315 31.63 -9.33 -25.47
C SER A 315 31.47 -10.84 -25.60
N LEU A 316 30.21 -11.29 -25.54
CA LEU A 316 29.82 -12.66 -25.87
C LEU A 316 29.38 -12.77 -27.35
N GLU A 317 29.30 -11.65 -28.06
CA GLU A 317 28.90 -11.59 -29.46
C GLU A 317 29.79 -12.47 -30.34
N GLY A 318 29.17 -13.35 -31.13
CA GLY A 318 29.86 -14.18 -32.11
C GLY A 318 30.63 -15.37 -31.53
N LEU A 319 30.51 -15.68 -30.23
CA LEU A 319 31.08 -16.90 -29.66
C LEU A 319 30.51 -18.15 -30.36
N ASP A 320 31.38 -19.12 -30.62
CA ASP A 320 30.97 -20.41 -31.15
C ASP A 320 30.29 -21.30 -30.08
N HIS A 321 29.85 -22.49 -30.50
CA HIS A 321 29.14 -23.40 -29.61
C HIS A 321 30.00 -23.89 -28.43
N ASP A 322 31.28 -24.17 -28.66
CA ASP A 322 32.19 -24.72 -27.64
C ASP A 322 32.62 -23.61 -26.66
N GLU A 323 32.86 -22.40 -27.17
CA GLU A 323 33.12 -21.21 -26.36
C GLU A 323 31.94 -20.86 -25.47
N LEU A 324 30.72 -20.85 -26.02
CA LEU A 324 29.50 -20.61 -25.26
C LEU A 324 29.27 -21.70 -24.20
N ALA A 325 29.51 -22.97 -24.51
CA ALA A 325 29.45 -24.06 -23.53
C ALA A 325 30.47 -23.88 -22.40
N GLY A 326 31.66 -23.34 -22.69
CA GLY A 326 32.63 -22.93 -21.67
C GLY A 326 32.09 -21.84 -20.74
N VAL A 327 31.51 -20.78 -21.31
CA VAL A 327 30.91 -19.67 -20.54
C VAL A 327 29.73 -20.14 -19.68
N LYS A 328 28.88 -21.02 -20.21
CA LYS A 328 27.74 -21.59 -19.47
C LYS A 328 28.20 -22.44 -18.27
N ARG A 329 29.20 -23.30 -18.45
CA ARG A 329 29.79 -24.08 -17.34
C ARG A 329 30.37 -23.17 -16.26
N ARG A 330 31.07 -22.10 -16.64
CA ARG A 330 31.60 -21.13 -15.67
C ARG A 330 30.47 -20.41 -14.92
N ALA A 331 29.39 -20.04 -15.59
CA ALA A 331 28.22 -19.46 -14.92
C ALA A 331 27.59 -20.43 -13.91
N ALA A 332 27.52 -21.74 -14.21
CA ALA A 332 27.03 -22.75 -13.28
C ALA A 332 27.95 -22.93 -12.06
N GLU A 333 29.27 -22.85 -12.24
CA GLU A 333 30.24 -22.82 -11.15
C GLU A 333 30.04 -21.60 -10.24
N LEU A 334 29.92 -20.40 -10.82
CA LEU A 334 29.69 -19.16 -10.06
C LEU A 334 28.39 -19.23 -9.24
N VAL A 335 27.32 -19.81 -9.78
CA VAL A 335 26.09 -20.03 -9.00
C VAL A 335 26.35 -20.96 -7.81
N ARG A 336 27.11 -22.05 -7.99
CA ARG A 336 27.47 -22.97 -6.89
C ARG A 336 28.35 -22.31 -5.84
N GLU A 337 29.25 -21.41 -6.24
CA GLU A 337 30.13 -20.65 -5.35
C GLU A 337 29.37 -19.59 -4.55
N LEU A 338 28.45 -18.84 -5.19
CA LEU A 338 27.78 -17.68 -4.60
C LEU A 338 26.46 -18.02 -3.89
N ALA A 339 25.76 -19.07 -4.30
CA ALA A 339 24.47 -19.45 -3.71
C ALA A 339 24.54 -19.75 -2.20
N PRO A 340 25.57 -20.42 -1.65
CA PRO A 340 25.68 -20.63 -0.20
C PRO A 340 25.82 -19.33 0.59
N GLU A 341 26.41 -18.28 0.01
CA GLU A 341 26.55 -16.98 0.64
C GLU A 341 25.22 -16.21 0.62
N VAL A 342 24.59 -16.11 -0.56
CA VAL A 342 23.36 -15.34 -0.76
C VAL A 342 22.14 -16.01 -0.15
N LEU A 343 22.05 -17.34 -0.25
CA LEU A 343 20.90 -18.15 0.21
C LEU A 343 21.25 -18.96 1.47
N SER A 344 22.09 -18.40 2.34
CA SER A 344 22.63 -19.11 3.52
C SER A 344 21.55 -19.60 4.48
N ILE A 345 20.46 -18.84 4.62
CA ILE A 345 19.38 -19.09 5.59
C ILE A 345 18.33 -20.05 5.03
N GLN A 346 18.12 -20.06 3.70
CA GLN A 346 17.11 -20.87 3.04
C GLN A 346 17.67 -22.23 2.67
N GLN A 347 17.05 -23.32 3.10
CA GLN A 347 17.49 -24.68 2.82
C GLN A 347 16.36 -25.56 2.29
N GLY A 348 16.72 -26.61 1.56
CA GLY A 348 15.78 -27.62 1.05
C GLY A 348 15.12 -27.26 -0.29
N PRO A 349 13.93 -27.80 -0.58
CA PRO A 349 13.39 -27.88 -1.94
C PRO A 349 13.12 -26.52 -2.60
N TYR A 350 12.85 -25.47 -1.81
CA TYR A 350 12.63 -24.12 -2.32
C TYR A 350 13.92 -23.49 -2.86
N ARG A 351 15.05 -23.66 -2.16
CA ARG A 351 16.37 -23.25 -2.63
C ARG A 351 16.72 -23.98 -3.92
N ASP A 352 16.54 -25.30 -3.95
CA ASP A 352 16.84 -26.11 -5.14
C ASP A 352 15.99 -25.70 -6.34
N ARG A 353 14.74 -25.29 -6.11
CA ARG A 353 13.88 -24.74 -7.17
C ARG A 353 14.46 -23.46 -7.75
N VAL A 354 14.83 -22.48 -6.92
CA VAL A 354 15.42 -21.21 -7.40
C VAL A 354 16.71 -21.47 -8.18
N LEU A 355 17.58 -22.35 -7.66
CA LEU A 355 18.82 -22.71 -8.36
C LEU A 355 18.52 -23.35 -9.72
N ARG A 356 17.58 -24.30 -9.80
CA ARG A 356 17.15 -24.90 -11.08
C ARG A 356 16.60 -23.86 -12.06
N LEU A 357 15.80 -22.89 -11.60
CA LEU A 357 15.27 -21.83 -12.47
C LEU A 357 16.38 -20.92 -13.03
N LEU A 358 17.50 -20.78 -12.31
CA LEU A 358 18.66 -20.01 -12.76
C LEU A 358 19.57 -20.83 -13.68
N THR A 359 19.87 -22.09 -13.34
CA THR A 359 20.96 -22.87 -13.96
C THR A 359 20.55 -23.87 -15.02
N ALA A 360 19.25 -24.18 -15.19
CA ALA A 360 18.83 -25.16 -16.18
C ALA A 360 19.35 -24.78 -17.59
N GLY A 361 19.96 -25.75 -18.29
CA GLY A 361 20.56 -25.53 -19.61
C GLY A 361 21.95 -24.87 -19.61
N LEU A 362 22.60 -24.73 -18.44
CA LEU A 362 24.01 -24.34 -18.34
C LEU A 362 24.99 -25.53 -18.44
N ASP A 363 24.58 -26.74 -18.06
CA ASP A 363 25.39 -27.95 -18.15
C ASP A 363 24.86 -28.90 -19.24
N ASP A 364 25.76 -29.51 -20.01
CA ASP A 364 25.40 -30.42 -21.10
C ASP A 364 24.77 -31.75 -20.62
N ALA A 365 24.84 -32.05 -19.33
CA ALA A 365 24.22 -33.25 -18.75
C ALA A 365 22.69 -33.13 -18.61
N ASP A 366 22.12 -31.92 -18.75
CA ASP A 366 20.68 -31.67 -18.62
C ASP A 366 19.89 -31.85 -19.94
N HIS A 367 20.56 -32.21 -21.05
CA HIS A 367 19.96 -32.31 -22.39
C HIS A 367 18.86 -33.38 -22.54
N GLU A 368 18.70 -34.31 -21.60
CA GLU A 368 17.64 -35.34 -21.66
C GLU A 368 16.24 -34.82 -21.27
N VAL A 369 16.12 -33.62 -20.70
CA VAL A 369 14.83 -32.97 -20.41
C VAL A 369 14.68 -31.71 -21.27
N ALA A 370 14.54 -31.93 -22.58
CA ALA A 370 14.56 -30.93 -23.66
C ALA A 370 13.43 -29.87 -23.67
N SER A 371 12.83 -29.49 -22.53
CA SER A 371 11.72 -28.53 -22.50
C SER A 371 11.90 -27.31 -21.60
N PHE A 372 12.95 -27.26 -20.76
CA PHE A 372 13.11 -26.18 -19.79
C PHE A 372 14.53 -25.59 -19.78
N GLN A 373 14.63 -24.29 -20.09
CA GLN A 373 15.86 -23.52 -20.03
C GLN A 373 15.75 -22.45 -18.95
N GLY A 374 16.77 -22.37 -18.10
CA GLY A 374 16.86 -21.42 -17.00
C GLY A 374 17.31 -20.03 -17.45
N LYS A 375 17.12 -19.03 -16.58
CA LYS A 375 17.34 -17.61 -16.89
C LYS A 375 18.74 -17.30 -17.40
N LEU A 376 19.79 -17.88 -16.80
CA LEU A 376 21.17 -17.61 -17.18
C LEU A 376 21.51 -18.21 -18.55
N ALA A 377 21.14 -19.47 -18.79
CA ALA A 377 21.40 -20.13 -20.07
C ALA A 377 20.74 -19.37 -21.22
N SER A 378 19.49 -18.97 -21.00
CA SER A 378 18.72 -18.16 -21.93
C SER A 378 19.38 -16.80 -22.19
N PHE A 379 19.85 -16.11 -21.14
CA PHE A 379 20.50 -14.82 -21.27
C PHE A 379 21.82 -14.91 -22.05
N LEU A 380 22.66 -15.90 -21.74
CA LEU A 380 23.96 -16.08 -22.38
C LEU A 380 23.83 -16.37 -23.89
N GLU A 381 22.83 -17.14 -24.29
CA GLU A 381 22.54 -17.40 -25.71
C GLU A 381 22.11 -16.13 -26.45
N GLU A 382 21.34 -15.25 -25.83
CA GLU A 382 20.93 -13.98 -26.46
C GLU A 382 22.06 -12.97 -26.57
N GLU A 383 23.04 -13.03 -25.67
CA GLU A 383 24.22 -12.17 -25.69
C GLU A 383 25.24 -12.57 -26.77
N THR A 384 25.11 -13.75 -27.39
CA THR A 384 25.94 -14.11 -28.56
C THR A 384 25.50 -13.44 -29.84
N THR A 385 24.27 -12.92 -29.86
CA THR A 385 23.72 -12.23 -31.03
C THR A 385 24.09 -10.75 -30.99
N ALA A 386 24.65 -10.28 -32.11
CA ALA A 386 24.99 -8.88 -32.30
C ALA A 386 23.80 -7.94 -32.05
N PHE A 387 23.97 -6.96 -31.16
CA PHE A 387 22.90 -6.05 -30.81
C PHE A 387 23.21 -4.58 -31.14
N LEU A 388 23.97 -3.88 -30.30
CA LEU A 388 24.38 -2.49 -30.53
C LEU A 388 25.79 -2.34 -31.11
N GLY A 389 26.57 -3.43 -31.20
CA GLY A 389 28.00 -3.35 -31.57
C GLY A 389 28.82 -2.57 -30.52
N LEU A 390 28.44 -2.69 -29.25
CA LEU A 390 29.16 -2.14 -28.10
C LEU A 390 29.74 -3.29 -27.26
N GLU A 391 30.81 -3.03 -26.53
CA GLU A 391 31.45 -4.01 -25.66
C GLU A 391 31.25 -3.64 -24.18
N PRO A 392 31.05 -4.60 -23.26
CA PRO A 392 31.09 -4.32 -21.83
C PRO A 392 32.40 -3.62 -21.47
N ALA A 393 32.31 -2.55 -20.67
CA ALA A 393 33.47 -1.77 -20.24
C ALA A 393 33.51 -1.58 -18.72
N HIS A 394 32.35 -1.38 -18.09
CA HIS A 394 32.23 -1.24 -16.63
C HIS A 394 31.06 -2.05 -16.11
N LEU A 395 31.22 -2.59 -14.91
CA LEU A 395 30.21 -3.38 -14.19
C LEU A 395 30.09 -2.81 -12.77
N GLU A 396 28.88 -2.85 -12.21
CA GLU A 396 28.58 -2.29 -10.89
C GLU A 396 29.22 -0.91 -10.68
N TRP A 397 29.11 -0.04 -11.69
CA TRP A 397 29.83 1.23 -11.72
C TRP A 397 29.17 2.23 -10.76
N PRO A 398 29.85 2.65 -9.67
CA PRO A 398 29.27 3.59 -8.73
C PRO A 398 29.37 5.00 -9.28
N PHE A 399 28.31 5.76 -9.13
CA PHE A 399 28.35 7.21 -9.25
C PHE A 399 27.84 7.85 -7.97
N ALA A 400 28.53 8.89 -7.57
CA ALA A 400 28.16 9.77 -6.48
C ALA A 400 28.11 11.19 -7.01
N GLU A 401 27.37 12.06 -6.32
CA GLU A 401 27.37 13.49 -6.59
C GLU A 401 26.85 13.87 -7.98
N PHE A 402 26.00 13.05 -8.61
CA PHE A 402 25.38 13.41 -9.88
C PHE A 402 24.35 14.53 -9.66
N GLU A 403 24.59 15.70 -10.25
CA GLU A 403 23.74 16.89 -10.10
C GLU A 403 22.77 17.03 -11.28
N PRO A 404 21.51 16.60 -11.14
CA PRO A 404 20.55 16.60 -12.25
C PRO A 404 20.27 18.02 -12.79
N ALA A 405 20.23 19.05 -11.92
CA ALA A 405 19.98 20.43 -12.34
C ALA A 405 21.14 21.01 -13.17
N ALA A 406 22.39 20.75 -12.76
CA ALA A 406 23.58 21.15 -13.51
C ALA A 406 23.59 20.44 -14.87
N ARG A 407 23.39 19.11 -14.86
CA ARG A 407 23.35 18.33 -16.11
C ARG A 407 22.23 18.76 -17.05
N ALA A 408 21.05 19.10 -16.53
CA ALA A 408 19.97 19.64 -17.37
C ALA A 408 20.36 20.96 -18.04
N SER A 409 21.06 21.83 -17.31
CA SER A 409 21.51 23.14 -17.77
C SER A 409 22.57 23.03 -18.86
N ASP A 410 23.49 22.06 -18.75
CA ASP A 410 24.43 21.71 -19.82
C ASP A 410 23.72 21.31 -21.14
N LEU A 411 22.60 20.61 -21.03
CA LEU A 411 21.87 20.03 -22.17
C LEU A 411 20.96 21.04 -22.89
N ASP A 412 20.24 21.86 -22.13
CA ASP A 412 19.30 22.83 -22.70
C ASP A 412 19.90 24.25 -22.82
N GLY A 413 21.07 24.51 -22.22
CA GLY A 413 21.74 25.81 -22.24
C GLY A 413 21.05 26.88 -21.38
N CYS A 414 20.04 26.50 -20.58
CA CYS A 414 19.43 27.40 -19.61
C CYS A 414 20.36 27.56 -18.41
N PRO A 415 20.32 28.72 -17.71
CA PRO A 415 21.14 28.91 -16.52
C PRO A 415 20.91 27.80 -15.49
N GLU A 416 21.93 27.51 -14.67
CA GLU A 416 21.84 26.61 -13.53
C GLU A 416 20.92 27.17 -12.42
N THR A 417 19.64 27.27 -12.72
CA THR A 417 18.59 27.49 -11.74
C THR A 417 18.13 26.12 -11.28
N ALA A 418 18.60 25.68 -10.11
CA ALA A 418 17.92 24.58 -9.43
C ALA A 418 16.45 24.97 -9.25
N THR A 419 15.57 23.98 -9.25
CA THR A 419 14.13 24.19 -9.08
C THR A 419 13.75 24.66 -7.67
N GLY A 420 14.71 24.71 -6.74
CA GLY A 420 14.53 25.20 -5.37
C GLY A 420 15.85 25.51 -4.67
N ASP A 421 15.80 25.58 -3.33
CA ASP A 421 16.93 26.08 -2.52
C ASP A 421 18.03 25.02 -2.28
N LEU A 422 17.70 23.73 -2.37
CA LEU A 422 18.66 22.66 -2.12
C LEU A 422 19.53 22.37 -3.34
N LEU A 423 20.77 21.96 -3.10
CA LEU A 423 21.59 21.26 -4.07
C LEU A 423 21.23 19.77 -4.02
N VAL A 424 20.44 19.30 -4.98
CA VAL A 424 20.06 17.88 -5.07
C VAL A 424 21.16 17.12 -5.79
N GLN A 425 21.63 16.05 -5.16
CA GLN A 425 22.60 15.12 -5.74
C GLN A 425 22.05 13.71 -5.73
N LEU A 426 22.39 12.93 -6.74
CA LEU A 426 22.04 11.53 -6.83
C LEU A 426 23.26 10.65 -6.69
N SER A 427 23.02 9.48 -6.10
CA SER A 427 23.98 8.38 -6.06
C SER A 427 23.34 7.09 -6.53
N GLY A 428 24.16 6.15 -6.97
CA GLY A 428 23.69 4.84 -7.39
C GLY A 428 24.81 4.00 -7.94
N THR A 429 24.42 2.81 -8.38
CA THR A 429 25.29 1.86 -9.06
C THR A 429 24.61 1.47 -10.37
N ILE A 430 25.36 1.50 -11.47
CA ILE A 430 24.89 1.08 -12.78
C ILE A 430 25.43 -0.34 -13.02
N ASP A 431 24.54 -1.31 -13.20
CA ASP A 431 24.92 -2.73 -13.27
C ASP A 431 25.91 -3.02 -14.41
N ARG A 432 25.67 -2.45 -15.60
CA ARG A 432 26.55 -2.62 -16.77
C ARG A 432 26.59 -1.37 -17.67
N ILE A 433 27.79 -0.99 -18.08
CA ILE A 433 28.05 0.05 -19.08
C ILE A 433 28.80 -0.55 -20.25
N ASP A 434 28.23 -0.44 -21.44
CA ASP A 434 28.85 -0.86 -22.70
C ASP A 434 29.34 0.37 -23.48
N VAL A 435 30.50 0.24 -24.13
CA VAL A 435 31.16 1.32 -24.87
C VAL A 435 31.60 0.84 -26.26
N SER A 436 31.55 1.71 -27.26
CA SER A 436 32.07 1.43 -28.60
C SER A 436 33.60 1.31 -28.57
N ARG A 437 34.15 0.33 -29.28
CA ARG A 437 35.60 0.16 -29.42
C ARG A 437 36.21 1.40 -30.11
N ALA A 438 37.44 1.74 -29.74
CA ALA A 438 38.12 2.90 -30.32
C ALA A 438 38.21 2.80 -31.85
N GLY A 439 37.66 3.78 -32.55
CA GLY A 439 37.62 3.82 -34.02
C GLY A 439 36.45 3.06 -34.67
N SER A 440 35.57 2.44 -33.89
CA SER A 440 34.28 1.92 -34.37
C SER A 440 33.12 2.74 -33.80
N THR A 441 32.02 2.77 -34.55
CA THR A 441 30.73 3.26 -34.07
C THR A 441 29.77 2.09 -34.02
N GLY A 442 29.05 1.94 -32.91
CA GLY A 442 27.98 0.95 -32.80
C GLY A 442 26.84 1.24 -33.78
N LEU A 443 25.86 0.35 -33.80
CA LEU A 443 24.68 0.42 -34.65
C LEU A 443 23.98 1.78 -34.50
N GLY A 444 23.67 2.43 -35.63
CA GLY A 444 23.01 3.74 -35.65
C GLY A 444 23.80 4.86 -34.97
N GLY A 445 25.13 4.71 -34.85
CA GLY A 445 25.99 5.69 -34.18
C GLY A 445 26.11 5.49 -32.67
N ALA A 446 25.66 4.35 -32.12
CA ALA A 446 25.75 4.05 -30.69
C ALA A 446 27.21 4.13 -30.19
N ARG A 447 27.41 4.74 -29.03
CA ARG A 447 28.73 4.90 -28.38
C ARG A 447 28.78 4.41 -26.95
N LYS A 448 27.70 4.62 -26.18
CA LYS A 448 27.61 4.17 -24.80
C LYS A 448 26.20 3.68 -24.48
N ALA A 449 26.10 2.60 -23.72
CA ALA A 449 24.83 2.09 -23.22
C ALA A 449 24.91 1.78 -21.72
N ALA A 450 23.91 2.22 -20.95
CA ALA A 450 23.72 1.81 -19.56
C ALA A 450 22.59 0.80 -19.46
N PHE A 451 22.84 -0.33 -18.80
CA PHE A 451 21.88 -1.38 -18.58
C PHE A 451 21.69 -1.68 -17.10
N ASP A 452 20.43 -1.92 -16.72
CA ASP A 452 20.04 -2.45 -15.42
C ASP A 452 19.35 -3.81 -15.62
N TYR A 453 19.80 -4.82 -14.86
CA TYR A 453 19.31 -6.20 -14.93
C TYR A 453 18.05 -6.36 -14.06
N LYS A 454 16.97 -6.86 -14.67
CA LYS A 454 15.72 -7.20 -13.98
C LYS A 454 15.47 -8.70 -14.05
N SER A 455 15.47 -9.37 -12.90
CA SER A 455 15.16 -10.80 -12.76
C SER A 455 13.67 -11.13 -12.98
N GLY A 456 12.80 -10.14 -12.83
CA GLY A 456 11.38 -10.21 -13.17
C GLY A 456 11.04 -9.24 -14.31
N LYS A 457 9.73 -9.05 -14.55
CA LYS A 457 9.26 -8.21 -15.65
C LYS A 457 9.79 -6.79 -15.55
N ALA A 458 10.50 -6.33 -16.59
CA ALA A 458 11.03 -4.98 -16.60
C ALA A 458 9.88 -3.95 -16.78
N PRO A 459 9.97 -2.76 -16.13
CA PRO A 459 8.98 -1.70 -16.29
C PRO A 459 8.79 -1.28 -17.75
N LEU A 460 7.59 -0.82 -18.10
CA LEU A 460 7.35 -0.18 -19.40
C LEU A 460 8.09 1.15 -19.46
N LEU A 461 8.75 1.46 -20.58
CA LEU A 461 9.47 2.72 -20.72
C LEU A 461 8.56 3.95 -20.78
N ALA A 462 7.28 3.79 -21.12
CA ALA A 462 6.26 4.84 -20.96
C ALA A 462 6.27 5.44 -19.54
N ARG A 463 6.68 4.64 -18.54
CA ARG A 463 6.80 5.09 -17.14
C ARG A 463 7.96 6.05 -16.90
N VAL A 464 8.97 6.06 -17.78
CA VAL A 464 10.06 7.04 -17.79
C VAL A 464 9.48 8.40 -18.17
N ASP A 465 8.71 8.47 -19.25
CA ASP A 465 8.03 9.69 -19.72
C ASP A 465 7.08 10.26 -18.65
N GLU A 466 6.36 9.37 -17.95
CA GLU A 466 5.49 9.71 -16.81
C GLU A 466 6.26 10.17 -15.56
N GLY A 467 7.58 9.93 -15.49
CA GLY A 467 8.43 10.32 -14.36
C GLY A 467 8.43 9.35 -13.17
N SER A 468 7.98 8.11 -13.34
CA SER A 468 7.85 7.14 -12.24
C SER A 468 8.96 6.08 -12.20
N TYR A 469 9.65 5.83 -13.32
CA TYR A 469 10.79 4.92 -13.43
C TYR A 469 11.88 5.63 -14.24
N LEU A 470 12.75 6.36 -13.56
CA LEU A 470 13.70 7.31 -14.14
C LEU A 470 15.12 6.73 -14.24
N GLN A 471 15.38 5.54 -13.68
CA GLN A 471 16.69 4.86 -13.71
C GLN A 471 17.34 4.86 -15.11
N PRO A 472 16.70 4.40 -16.21
CA PRO A 472 17.35 4.33 -17.52
C PRO A 472 17.79 5.71 -18.03
N ALA A 473 17.00 6.74 -17.76
CA ALA A 473 17.30 8.12 -18.13
C ALA A 473 18.44 8.72 -17.30
N ILE A 474 18.41 8.52 -15.98
CA ILE A 474 19.42 9.03 -15.06
C ILE A 474 20.75 8.34 -15.31
N TYR A 475 20.75 7.02 -15.51
CA TYR A 475 21.97 6.24 -15.75
C TYR A 475 22.61 6.63 -17.08
N ALA A 476 21.81 6.78 -18.14
CA ALA A 476 22.30 7.32 -19.40
C ALA A 476 22.93 8.71 -19.21
N ALA A 477 22.25 9.64 -18.52
CA ALA A 477 22.78 10.97 -18.26
C ALA A 477 24.06 10.98 -17.40
N ALA A 478 24.19 10.04 -16.47
CA ALA A 478 25.35 9.95 -15.57
C ALA A 478 26.63 9.48 -16.28
N ILE A 479 26.51 8.69 -17.36
CA ILE A 479 27.65 8.19 -18.13
C ILE A 479 27.99 9.06 -19.35
N ASP A 480 27.15 10.05 -19.63
CA ASP A 480 27.25 10.92 -20.79
C ASP A 480 28.25 12.06 -20.56
N THR A 481 29.30 12.07 -21.37
CA THR A 481 30.38 13.06 -21.32
C THR A 481 30.35 14.03 -22.52
N ALA A 482 29.45 13.84 -23.49
CA ALA A 482 29.50 14.54 -24.78
C ALA A 482 28.14 15.00 -25.34
N GLY A 483 27.02 14.55 -24.74
CA GLY A 483 25.64 14.90 -25.09
C GLY A 483 24.81 13.67 -25.53
N PRO A 484 23.49 13.63 -25.28
CA PRO A 484 22.63 12.48 -25.53
C PRO A 484 22.35 12.22 -27.02
N ASP A 485 22.43 13.26 -27.87
CA ASP A 485 22.28 13.18 -29.34
C ASP A 485 23.56 12.65 -30.03
N GLN A 486 24.34 11.85 -29.29
CA GLN A 486 25.59 11.30 -29.76
C GLN A 486 25.71 9.82 -29.34
N GLY A 487 24.69 9.03 -29.66
CA GLY A 487 24.74 7.58 -29.55
C GLY A 487 24.61 7.03 -28.12
N LEU A 488 23.87 7.71 -27.25
CA LEU A 488 23.64 7.29 -25.87
C LEU A 488 22.40 6.41 -25.76
N VAL A 489 22.49 5.30 -25.01
CA VAL A 489 21.37 4.39 -24.75
C VAL A 489 21.25 4.10 -23.25
N GLY A 490 20.03 4.03 -22.74
CA GLY A 490 19.72 3.57 -21.39
C GLY A 490 18.59 2.55 -21.42
N GLY A 491 18.65 1.51 -20.61
CA GLY A 491 17.58 0.52 -20.64
C GLY A 491 17.62 -0.56 -19.57
N TYR A 492 16.61 -1.41 -19.62
CA TYR A 492 16.51 -2.60 -18.79
C TYR A 492 16.79 -3.86 -19.62
N LEU A 493 17.51 -4.80 -19.02
CA LEU A 493 17.69 -6.16 -19.50
C LEU A 493 16.85 -7.09 -18.60
N GLU A 494 15.74 -7.58 -19.13
CA GLU A 494 14.80 -8.50 -18.47
C GLU A 494 15.28 -9.95 -18.64
N LEU A 495 15.60 -10.65 -17.55
CA LEU A 495 16.03 -12.04 -17.60
C LEU A 495 14.82 -12.98 -17.47
N SER A 496 14.33 -13.44 -18.62
CA SER A 496 13.18 -14.34 -18.73
C SER A 496 13.61 -15.76 -19.09
N MET A 497 12.77 -16.74 -18.73
CA MET A 497 12.93 -18.15 -19.13
C MET A 497 12.30 -18.43 -20.51
N ASP A 498 11.43 -17.55 -20.99
CA ASP A 498 10.79 -17.69 -22.29
C ASP A 498 11.74 -17.15 -23.38
N GLY A 499 12.30 -18.02 -24.20
CA GLY A 499 13.16 -17.66 -25.35
C GLY A 499 12.42 -16.99 -26.51
N THR A 500 11.17 -16.57 -26.33
CA THR A 500 10.25 -16.16 -27.42
C THR A 500 9.82 -14.69 -27.37
N THR A 501 10.13 -13.92 -26.31
CA THR A 501 9.75 -12.50 -26.24
C THR A 501 10.85 -11.59 -25.70
N SER A 502 11.02 -10.45 -26.37
CA SER A 502 12.11 -9.47 -26.24
C SER A 502 12.52 -9.11 -24.80
N ARG A 503 13.80 -9.31 -24.49
CA ARG A 503 14.40 -9.05 -23.16
C ARG A 503 14.99 -7.65 -22.95
N ARG A 504 14.94 -6.77 -23.96
CA ARG A 504 15.60 -5.46 -23.90
C ARG A 504 14.58 -4.32 -24.02
N ARG A 505 14.54 -3.43 -23.05
CA ARG A 505 13.70 -2.21 -23.05
C ARG A 505 14.61 -1.00 -23.07
N LEU A 506 14.69 -0.31 -24.22
CA LEU A 506 15.63 0.79 -24.44
C LEU A 506 14.96 2.15 -24.66
N THR A 507 15.55 3.18 -24.07
CA THR A 507 15.43 4.58 -24.50
C THR A 507 16.82 5.08 -24.87
N GLY A 508 16.92 6.09 -25.74
CA GLY A 508 18.22 6.53 -26.24
C GLY A 508 18.12 7.38 -27.49
N ASP A 509 19.28 7.62 -28.09
CA ASP A 509 19.46 8.40 -29.30
C ASP A 509 18.47 7.96 -30.40
N PRO A 510 17.71 8.89 -31.02
CA PRO A 510 16.75 8.59 -32.07
C PRO A 510 17.35 7.77 -33.24
N GLN A 511 18.59 8.05 -33.65
CA GLN A 511 19.25 7.37 -34.77
C GLN A 511 19.56 5.92 -34.44
N VAL A 512 19.99 5.65 -33.20
CA VAL A 512 20.26 4.29 -32.71
C VAL A 512 18.97 3.48 -32.65
N LEU A 513 17.90 4.07 -32.11
CA LEU A 513 16.60 3.40 -32.01
C LEU A 513 15.98 3.13 -33.38
N GLU A 514 16.11 4.04 -34.34
CA GLU A 514 15.63 3.85 -35.71
C GLU A 514 16.45 2.80 -36.47
N ALA A 515 17.76 2.75 -36.26
CA ALA A 515 18.62 1.71 -36.83
C ALA A 515 18.24 0.31 -36.32
N LEU A 516 18.01 0.16 -35.01
CA LEU A 516 17.50 -1.08 -34.42
C LEU A 516 16.17 -1.53 -35.05
N HIS A 517 15.26 -0.59 -35.28
CA HIS A 517 13.98 -0.84 -35.94
C HIS A 517 14.14 -1.28 -37.39
N THR A 518 15.00 -0.60 -38.14
CA THR A 518 15.23 -0.86 -39.57
C THR A 518 15.90 -2.22 -39.78
N GLU A 519 16.83 -2.62 -38.91
CA GLU A 519 17.51 -3.93 -38.99
C GLU A 519 16.69 -5.09 -38.41
N GLY A 520 15.45 -4.85 -37.97
CA GLY A 520 14.62 -5.90 -37.36
C GLY A 520 15.16 -6.44 -36.04
N ARG A 521 16.15 -5.75 -35.44
CA ARG A 521 16.72 -6.07 -34.11
C ARG A 521 15.86 -5.52 -32.98
N ALA A 522 14.95 -4.60 -33.31
CA ALA A 522 13.84 -4.17 -32.47
C ALA A 522 12.64 -5.09 -32.70
N ASN A 523 12.21 -5.75 -31.62
CA ASN A 523 11.09 -6.71 -31.66
C ASN A 523 9.73 -6.03 -31.90
N THR A 524 8.68 -6.80 -32.16
CA THR A 524 7.28 -6.32 -32.28
C THR A 524 6.75 -5.60 -31.02
N SER A 525 7.37 -5.84 -29.85
CA SER A 525 7.19 -5.14 -28.58
C SER A 525 7.94 -3.80 -28.49
N PHE A 526 8.79 -3.49 -29.47
CA PHE A 526 9.40 -2.17 -29.73
C PHE A 526 8.39 -1.20 -30.35
N ARG A 527 7.12 -1.26 -29.95
CA ARG A 527 6.27 -0.08 -30.12
C ARG A 527 6.95 1.02 -29.32
N ARG A 528 7.31 2.13 -29.98
CA ARG A 528 7.75 3.40 -29.35
C ARG A 528 6.82 3.72 -28.19
N THR A 529 7.11 3.16 -27.02
CA THR A 529 6.29 3.29 -25.81
C THR A 529 6.87 4.38 -24.92
N SER A 530 8.14 4.73 -25.14
CA SER A 530 8.75 5.97 -24.71
C SER A 530 9.22 6.79 -25.91
N GLN A 531 9.36 8.08 -25.66
CA GLN A 531 9.95 9.03 -26.60
C GLN A 531 11.47 8.83 -26.69
N PRO A 532 12.09 9.11 -27.85
CA PRO A 532 13.53 9.01 -27.99
C PRO A 532 14.23 10.07 -27.13
N LEU A 533 15.40 9.70 -26.61
CA LEU A 533 16.20 10.50 -25.68
C LEU A 533 16.94 11.60 -26.42
N ASN A 534 16.26 12.71 -26.73
CA ASN A 534 16.93 13.92 -27.20
C ASN A 534 17.36 14.81 -26.03
N ARG A 535 18.26 15.75 -26.29
CA ARG A 535 18.76 16.71 -25.28
C ARG A 535 17.67 17.44 -24.48
N TRP A 536 16.57 17.85 -25.11
CA TRP A 536 15.51 18.62 -24.47
C TRP A 536 14.66 17.77 -23.54
N LEU A 537 14.31 16.56 -23.99
CA LEU A 537 13.54 15.62 -23.18
C LEU A 537 14.35 15.13 -21.98
N LEU A 538 15.63 14.83 -22.18
CA LEU A 538 16.52 14.45 -21.09
C LEU A 538 16.68 15.60 -20.07
N ALA A 539 16.88 16.84 -20.53
CA ALA A 539 16.91 18.00 -19.66
C ALA A 539 15.61 18.15 -18.86
N ALA A 540 14.45 17.98 -19.49
CA ALA A 540 13.15 18.07 -18.82
C ALA A 540 12.97 16.97 -17.75
N TRP A 541 13.40 15.74 -18.02
CA TRP A 541 13.41 14.67 -17.02
C TRP A 541 14.34 14.96 -15.86
N LEU A 542 15.54 15.47 -16.12
CA LEU A 542 16.50 15.84 -15.08
C LEU A 542 16.02 17.02 -14.21
N ARG A 543 15.33 18.01 -14.80
CA ARG A 543 14.69 19.08 -14.02
C ARG A 543 13.55 18.56 -13.14
N ARG A 544 12.79 17.57 -13.61
CA ARG A 544 11.77 16.87 -12.80
C ARG A 544 12.40 16.08 -11.66
N VAL A 545 13.52 15.40 -11.92
CA VAL A 545 14.32 14.69 -10.92
C VAL A 545 14.80 15.63 -9.82
N ASP A 546 15.33 16.81 -10.20
CA ASP A 546 15.71 17.85 -9.24
C ASP A 546 14.51 18.31 -8.41
N LEU A 547 13.37 18.59 -9.05
CA LEU A 547 12.13 18.98 -8.37
C LEU A 547 11.68 17.95 -7.33
N TYR A 548 11.76 16.65 -7.62
CA TYR A 548 11.46 15.60 -6.65
C TYR A 548 12.35 15.70 -5.41
N GLY A 549 13.65 15.96 -5.58
CA GLY A 549 14.56 16.22 -4.47
C GLY A 549 14.16 17.46 -3.65
N GLN A 550 13.78 18.55 -4.32
CA GLN A 550 13.28 19.75 -3.64
C GLN A 550 12.01 19.46 -2.81
N MET A 551 11.08 18.69 -3.36
CA MET A 551 9.83 18.32 -2.69
C MET A 551 10.08 17.42 -1.47
N VAL A 552 11.03 16.49 -1.57
CA VAL A 552 11.51 15.71 -0.42
C VAL A 552 12.03 16.65 0.66
N GLY A 553 12.93 17.57 0.32
CA GLY A 553 13.48 18.54 1.26
C GLY A 553 12.47 19.50 1.89
N ALA A 554 11.38 19.79 1.18
CA ALA A 554 10.28 20.63 1.64
C ALA A 554 9.25 19.90 2.53
N GLY A 555 9.46 18.60 2.76
CA GLY A 555 8.60 17.76 3.59
C GLY A 555 7.27 17.39 2.93
N ILE A 556 7.27 17.14 1.62
CA ILE A 556 6.09 16.79 0.83
C ILE A 556 6.05 15.27 0.59
N PHE A 557 5.13 14.61 1.27
CA PHE A 557 4.93 13.15 1.30
C PHE A 557 3.45 12.74 1.25
N PRO A 558 2.67 13.14 0.21
CA PRO A 558 1.30 12.67 0.06
C PRO A 558 1.23 11.15 -0.17
N PRO A 559 0.07 10.50 0.09
CA PRO A 559 -0.20 9.17 -0.41
C PRO A 559 -0.01 9.10 -1.94
N THR A 560 0.24 7.90 -2.47
CA THR A 560 0.46 7.74 -3.92
C THR A 560 -0.67 8.36 -4.73
N LEU A 561 -0.28 9.08 -5.79
CA LEU A 561 -1.18 9.66 -6.78
C LEU A 561 -1.10 8.94 -8.12
N ALA A 562 -0.12 8.04 -8.25
CA ALA A 562 -0.12 7.03 -9.29
C ALA A 562 -1.11 5.91 -8.95
N GLY A 563 -1.59 5.21 -9.99
CA GLY A 563 -2.46 4.05 -9.81
C GLY A 563 -1.80 2.95 -8.96
N PRO A 564 -2.59 2.09 -8.27
CA PRO A 564 -2.08 1.11 -7.31
C PRO A 564 -0.97 0.20 -7.85
N VAL A 565 -1.04 -0.16 -9.14
CA VAL A 565 -0.05 -0.99 -9.82
C VAL A 565 1.29 -0.28 -9.93
N VAL A 566 1.30 0.99 -10.35
CA VAL A 566 2.53 1.80 -10.50
C VAL A 566 3.16 2.06 -9.14
N ALA A 567 2.33 2.40 -8.15
CA ALA A 567 2.75 2.62 -6.78
C ALA A 567 3.27 1.35 -6.09
N GLY A 568 2.96 0.17 -6.64
CA GLY A 568 3.30 -1.12 -6.03
C GLY A 568 2.55 -1.36 -4.71
N CYS A 569 1.28 -0.97 -4.63
CA CYS A 569 0.47 -1.07 -3.40
C CYS A 569 0.20 -2.51 -2.97
N GLU A 570 0.23 -3.48 -3.89
CA GLU A 570 -0.04 -4.89 -3.62
C GLU A 570 0.97 -5.49 -2.64
N HIS A 571 2.25 -5.21 -2.85
CA HIS A 571 3.37 -5.69 -2.03
C HIS A 571 3.92 -4.61 -1.08
N CYS A 572 3.09 -3.62 -0.73
CA CYS A 572 3.49 -2.54 0.17
C CYS A 572 3.18 -2.92 1.61
N SER A 573 4.22 -3.05 2.44
CA SER A 573 4.13 -3.23 3.90
C SER A 573 3.21 -2.19 4.54
N PHE A 574 3.42 -0.92 4.22
CA PHE A 574 2.66 0.19 4.80
C PHE A 574 1.23 0.39 4.26
N ARG A 575 0.65 -0.57 3.53
CA ARG A 575 -0.70 -0.45 2.96
C ARG A 575 -1.77 -0.15 4.02
N ARG A 576 -1.61 -0.66 5.23
CA ARG A 576 -2.52 -0.41 6.37
C ARG A 576 -2.35 0.99 6.97
N ALA A 577 -1.13 1.53 6.93
CA ALA A 577 -0.81 2.83 7.50
C ALA A 577 -1.07 4.00 6.53
N CYS A 578 -0.93 3.78 5.23
CA CYS A 578 -0.94 4.86 4.24
C CYS A 578 -2.32 5.48 3.98
N ARG A 579 -3.42 4.81 4.40
CA ARG A 579 -4.82 5.24 4.20
C ARG A 579 -5.20 5.55 2.75
N TYR A 580 -4.44 5.00 1.78
CA TYR A 580 -4.70 5.16 0.35
C TYR A 580 -6.12 4.70 -0.01
N ASP A 581 -6.74 5.44 -0.92
CA ASP A 581 -8.09 5.19 -1.41
C ASP A 581 -8.19 5.65 -2.85
N SER A 582 -8.62 4.73 -3.72
CA SER A 582 -8.66 4.94 -5.16
C SER A 582 -9.69 5.97 -5.58
N VAL A 583 -10.82 6.05 -4.87
CA VAL A 583 -11.89 7.03 -5.14
C VAL A 583 -11.42 8.43 -4.75
N ARG A 584 -10.75 8.56 -3.59
CA ARG A 584 -10.15 9.83 -3.15
C ARG A 584 -9.04 10.27 -4.11
N THR A 585 -8.16 9.37 -4.51
CA THR A 585 -7.03 9.68 -5.40
C THR A 585 -7.48 10.14 -6.78
N GLY A 586 -8.49 9.48 -7.38
CA GLY A 586 -9.01 9.84 -8.69
C GLY A 586 -9.66 11.24 -8.76
N ARG A 587 -10.12 11.78 -7.63
CA ARG A 587 -10.68 13.15 -7.56
C ARG A 587 -9.59 14.23 -7.49
N VAL A 588 -8.43 13.90 -6.94
CA VAL A 588 -7.30 14.83 -6.71
C VAL A 588 -6.45 15.02 -7.95
N THR A 589 -6.28 13.96 -8.72
CA THR A 589 -5.52 13.95 -9.98
C THR A 589 -6.30 14.54 -11.15
N ALA A 590 -7.59 14.83 -10.98
CA ALA A 590 -8.36 15.58 -11.96
C ALA A 590 -7.80 17.00 -12.09
N PRO A 591 -7.82 17.62 -13.30
CA PRO A 591 -7.25 18.95 -13.54
C PRO A 591 -7.84 20.09 -12.67
N SER A 592 -8.98 19.85 -12.01
CA SER A 592 -9.62 20.75 -11.04
C SER A 592 -9.13 20.59 -9.59
N GLY A 593 -8.30 19.59 -9.27
CA GLY A 593 -7.76 19.33 -7.94
C GLY A 593 -6.46 20.10 -7.64
N ARG A 594 -6.36 20.74 -6.46
CA ARG A 594 -5.21 21.58 -6.07
C ARG A 594 -3.87 20.83 -5.98
N LEU A 595 -3.85 19.58 -5.49
CA LEU A 595 -2.61 18.79 -5.43
C LEU A 595 -2.10 18.46 -6.85
N GLY A 596 -3.00 18.24 -7.83
CA GLY A 596 -2.66 18.12 -9.24
C GLY A 596 -1.97 19.36 -9.83
N THR A 597 -2.07 20.54 -9.20
CA THR A 597 -1.35 21.76 -9.59
C THR A 597 0.02 21.91 -8.92
N LEU A 598 0.29 21.19 -7.82
CA LEU A 598 1.55 21.22 -7.08
C LEU A 598 2.50 20.08 -7.47
N LEU A 599 1.97 19.02 -8.08
CA LEU A 599 2.75 17.90 -8.57
C LEU A 599 3.07 18.10 -10.03
N PRO A 600 4.24 17.63 -10.49
CA PRO A 600 4.56 17.71 -11.91
C PRO A 600 3.51 16.93 -12.69
N VAL A 601 2.72 17.67 -13.46
CA VAL A 601 1.84 17.12 -14.49
C VAL A 601 2.71 16.24 -15.40
N PRO A 602 2.25 15.06 -15.87
CA PRO A 602 2.93 14.36 -16.95
C PRO A 602 3.20 15.36 -18.06
N LEU A 603 4.47 15.49 -18.48
CA LEU A 603 4.86 16.50 -19.46
C LEU A 603 4.12 16.11 -20.74
N PRO A 604 3.18 16.93 -21.25
CA PRO A 604 2.60 16.63 -22.54
C PRO A 604 3.71 16.85 -23.56
N VAL A 605 4.31 15.75 -24.00
CA VAL A 605 5.42 15.71 -24.96
C VAL A 605 5.05 16.42 -26.28
N SER A 606 3.75 16.59 -26.55
CA SER A 606 3.24 17.41 -27.66
C SER A 606 3.72 18.86 -27.66
N ARG A 607 4.24 19.39 -26.54
CA ARG A 607 4.82 20.75 -26.46
C ARG A 607 6.32 20.83 -26.77
N PHE A 608 7.00 19.71 -26.96
CA PHE A 608 8.45 19.65 -27.22
C PHE A 608 8.78 19.06 -28.60
N GLN A 609 7.79 18.85 -29.46
CA GLN A 609 8.09 18.72 -30.88
C GLN A 609 8.60 20.09 -31.34
N PRO A 610 9.81 20.17 -31.94
CA PRO A 610 10.16 21.39 -32.66
C PRO A 610 9.03 21.60 -33.67
N GLU A 611 8.40 22.79 -33.63
CA GLU A 611 7.65 23.24 -34.79
C GLU A 611 8.59 23.05 -35.98
N ASN A 612 8.15 22.31 -36.99
CA ASN A 612 8.88 22.28 -38.24
C ASN A 612 9.17 23.75 -38.59
N ASP A 613 10.45 24.10 -38.69
CA ASP A 613 10.90 25.31 -39.34
C ASP A 613 10.47 25.23 -40.82
N GLU A 614 9.17 25.36 -41.09
CA GLU A 614 8.66 25.72 -42.39
C GLU A 614 8.84 27.24 -42.51
N GLU A 615 9.98 27.59 -43.10
CA GLU A 615 10.17 28.71 -44.01
C GLU A 615 9.15 29.85 -43.86
N THR A 616 9.42 30.80 -42.97
CA THR A 616 8.97 32.16 -43.19
C THR A 616 9.78 32.78 -44.33
N SER A 617 9.17 32.89 -45.52
CA SER A 617 9.43 33.95 -46.50
C SER A 617 8.37 33.95 -47.61
N PRO A 618 7.88 35.13 -48.03
CA PRO A 618 7.43 36.30 -47.29
C PRO A 618 5.90 36.38 -47.13
#